data_AF-A0A4Q1B1N4-F1
#
_entry.id   AF-A0A4Q1B1N4-F1
#
_cell.length_a   1.000
_cell.length_b   1.000
_cell.length_c   1.000
_cell.angle_alpha   90.00
_cell.angle_beta   90.00
_cell.angle_gamma   90.00
#
_symmetry.space_group_name_H-M   'P 1'
#
loop_
_entity.id
_entity.type
_entity.pdbx_description
1 polymer ?
#
loop_
_entity_poly.entity_id
_entity_poly.type
_entity_poly.pdbx_seq_one_letter_code
_entity_poly.pdbx_strand_id
1 'polypeptide(L)'
;MINSIIKKEWLKIKPIFFILNGIAFTLLGNFWYNLNFSFKTVEPESMMWYRFTSLEQKPYEYLFYLYLLIGLSISVFQFVPEKIRNRIKIMSHLPISMSKSLFLHLFIGIFYIFILSIGFSLALIFIISQYYPNEILLVSIKDISFYFLGSIIIYLTISSSIIEKNLLISSLKLFIGILFIFIFQKSIFTSIDLIWIPIAILMFFITLDSFYSIKEQRLTNTLFRLLSFLSIVIVIYLSFDMYKSKYKHDFNKYYIFYSPIVKDFVYQKNFGDHQFEYGIKNQETFDRTKYESYLPFVYWRNLDIQGKLPIKIDNEIYDKKTIKESRLSFSYNPTLLKRQEVQMYPLLNPHSKIGMIKFPEEMIALRKNDIKIYNFDERLDKKLTTQLNKLLKTNNVSFPIKDIWGKSTNMKPFDLGYFFLDSKNKLFKLNRYDNKIHLQEVNYPNNIQISFMKISENKKRELAGFAIDSKNDFYIIDYQTLKFRKIELKNFNYKKMKLLFISNPKYYLVRYTDNKNYYAVVFDKNFKKIKENIFQ
;
A
#
# COMPACT_ATOMS: atom_id res chain seq x y z
N MET A 1 -35.80 34.56 -13.29
CA MET A 1 -35.74 33.16 -13.78
C MET A 1 -34.75 32.29 -13.00
N ILE A 2 -33.50 32.73 -12.78
CA ILE A 2 -32.50 31.99 -11.97
C ILE A 2 -33.04 31.69 -10.55
N ASN A 3 -33.62 32.67 -9.86
CA ASN A 3 -34.22 32.48 -8.54
C ASN A 3 -35.34 31.42 -8.52
N SER A 4 -36.12 31.35 -9.60
CA SER A 4 -37.20 30.36 -9.75
C SER A 4 -36.63 28.94 -9.90
N ILE A 5 -35.53 28.79 -10.66
CA ILE A 5 -34.81 27.52 -10.79
C ILE A 5 -34.24 27.10 -9.43
N ILE A 6 -33.57 28.00 -8.72
CA ILE A 6 -33.03 27.74 -7.37
C ILE A 6 -34.13 27.27 -6.42
N LYS A 7 -35.26 27.99 -6.36
CA LYS A 7 -36.39 27.62 -5.49
C LYS A 7 -36.97 26.25 -5.84
N LYS A 8 -37.10 25.93 -7.15
CA LYS A 8 -37.58 24.63 -7.63
C LYS A 8 -36.63 23.50 -7.24
N GLU A 9 -35.33 23.67 -7.48
CA GLU A 9 -34.31 22.67 -7.17
C GLU A 9 -34.19 22.43 -5.65
N TRP A 10 -34.26 23.49 -4.85
CA TRP A 10 -34.27 23.38 -3.40
C TRP A 10 -35.46 22.56 -2.90
N LEU A 11 -36.68 22.78 -3.40
CA LEU A 11 -37.85 22.00 -2.96
C LEU A 11 -37.69 20.50 -3.21
N LYS A 12 -36.96 20.10 -4.26
CA LYS A 12 -36.67 18.69 -4.55
C LYS A 12 -35.59 18.13 -3.62
N ILE A 13 -34.53 18.90 -3.36
CA ILE A 13 -33.35 18.46 -2.62
C ILE A 13 -33.55 18.58 -1.09
N LYS A 14 -34.41 19.49 -0.62
CA LYS A 14 -34.66 19.77 0.80
C LYS A 14 -34.87 18.53 1.68
N PRO A 15 -35.79 17.58 1.36
CA PRO A 15 -36.00 16.42 2.23
C PRO A 15 -34.76 15.53 2.32
N ILE A 16 -34.13 15.23 1.17
CA ILE A 16 -32.95 14.38 1.14
C ILE A 16 -31.73 15.05 1.78
N PHE A 17 -31.62 16.38 1.71
CA PHE A 17 -30.58 17.14 2.40
C PHE A 17 -30.62 16.93 3.92
N PHE A 18 -31.80 16.99 4.54
CA PHE A 18 -31.92 16.75 5.99
C PHE A 18 -31.68 15.29 6.36
N ILE A 19 -32.17 14.34 5.55
CA ILE A 19 -31.91 12.90 5.76
C ILE A 19 -30.41 12.60 5.69
N LEU A 20 -29.71 13.11 4.67
CA LEU A 20 -28.27 12.92 4.51
C LEU A 20 -27.47 13.53 5.67
N ASN A 21 -27.87 14.70 6.19
CA ASN A 21 -27.25 15.25 7.40
C ASN A 21 -27.47 14.36 8.63
N GLY A 22 -28.67 13.80 8.81
CA GLY A 22 -28.95 12.87 9.91
C GLY A 22 -28.11 11.59 9.82
N ILE A 23 -27.97 11.02 8.63
CA ILE A 23 -27.10 9.87 8.36
C ILE A 23 -25.64 10.24 8.64
N ALA A 24 -25.18 11.37 8.11
CA ALA A 24 -23.82 11.86 8.31
C ALA A 24 -23.49 12.06 9.79
N PHE A 25 -24.39 12.67 10.57
CA PHE A 25 -24.22 12.87 12.01
C PHE A 25 -24.13 11.53 12.76
N THR A 26 -25.00 10.58 12.43
CA THR A 26 -24.98 9.24 13.03
C THR A 26 -23.67 8.50 12.73
N LEU A 27 -23.20 8.57 11.49
CA LEU A 27 -21.93 7.94 11.10
C LEU A 27 -20.73 8.63 11.74
N LEU A 28 -20.73 9.96 11.90
CA LEU A 28 -19.70 10.69 12.64
C LEU A 28 -19.67 10.32 14.11
N GLY A 29 -20.83 10.20 14.75
CA GLY A 29 -20.93 9.75 16.15
C GLY A 29 -20.38 8.34 16.33
N ASN A 30 -20.76 7.41 15.46
CA ASN A 30 -20.24 6.05 15.46
C ASN A 30 -18.72 6.01 15.17
N PHE A 31 -18.24 6.80 14.22
CA PHE A 31 -16.81 6.92 13.91
C PHE A 31 -16.02 7.44 15.11
N TRP A 32 -16.48 8.52 15.74
CA TRP A 32 -15.86 9.09 16.94
C TRP A 32 -15.82 8.08 18.09
N TYR A 33 -16.94 7.39 18.35
CA TYR A 33 -17.02 6.37 19.40
C TYR A 33 -16.02 5.24 19.17
N ASN A 34 -16.00 4.66 17.96
CA ASN A 34 -15.11 3.55 17.62
C ASN A 34 -13.64 3.97 17.64
N LEU A 35 -13.33 5.19 17.19
CA LEU A 35 -11.98 5.72 17.23
C LEU A 35 -11.51 5.93 18.66
N ASN A 36 -12.32 6.59 19.48
CA ASN A 36 -12.06 6.81 20.89
C ASN A 36 -11.87 5.48 21.65
N PHE A 37 -12.74 4.50 21.39
CA PHE A 37 -12.63 3.15 21.96
C PHE A 37 -11.30 2.48 21.56
N SER A 38 -10.92 2.58 20.29
CA SER A 38 -9.66 1.99 19.79
C SER A 38 -8.43 2.59 20.46
N PHE A 39 -8.39 3.92 20.61
CA PHE A 39 -7.29 4.60 21.31
C PHE A 39 -7.25 4.29 22.80
N LYS A 40 -8.41 4.12 23.46
CA LYS A 40 -8.47 3.76 24.89
C LYS A 40 -8.15 2.30 25.20
N THR A 41 -8.21 1.40 24.22
CA THR A 41 -8.02 -0.04 24.42
C THR A 41 -6.69 -0.56 23.89
N VAL A 42 -5.97 0.25 23.09
CA VAL A 42 -4.68 -0.11 22.51
C VAL A 42 -3.59 0.72 23.17
N GLU A 43 -2.70 0.05 23.91
CA GLU A 43 -1.54 0.67 24.55
C GLU A 43 -0.23 0.12 23.93
N PRO A 44 0.72 0.98 23.55
CA PRO A 44 0.60 2.45 23.48
C PRO A 44 -0.22 2.90 22.27
N GLU A 45 -0.76 4.11 22.33
CA GLU A 45 -1.62 4.73 21.31
C GLU A 45 -0.92 4.91 19.96
N SER A 46 0.40 5.04 19.97
CA SER A 46 1.25 5.07 18.77
C SER A 46 1.09 3.82 17.89
N MET A 47 0.60 2.71 18.44
CA MET A 47 0.23 1.53 17.65
C MET A 47 -0.88 1.85 16.65
N MET A 48 -1.81 2.75 16.97
CA MET A 48 -2.85 3.21 16.05
C MET A 48 -2.25 4.04 14.91
N TRP A 49 -1.20 4.80 15.17
CA TRP A 49 -0.45 5.53 14.14
C TRP A 49 0.35 4.56 13.25
N TYR A 50 0.94 3.52 13.84
CA TYR A 50 1.61 2.46 13.09
C TYR A 50 0.67 1.68 12.16
N ARG A 51 -0.55 1.37 12.61
CA ARG A 51 -1.60 0.77 11.75
C ARG A 51 -1.90 1.66 10.55
N PHE A 52 -1.99 2.97 10.76
CA PHE A 52 -2.18 3.94 9.69
C PHE A 52 -1.00 3.96 8.71
N THR A 53 0.23 4.12 9.21
CA THR A 53 1.40 4.43 8.36
C THR A 53 1.99 3.20 7.70
N SER A 54 2.10 2.10 8.43
CA SER A 54 2.82 0.89 8.00
C SER A 54 1.91 -0.23 7.52
N LEU A 55 0.69 -0.33 8.04
CA LEU A 55 -0.31 -1.32 7.60
C LEU A 55 -1.31 -0.74 6.60
N GLU A 56 -1.24 0.56 6.31
CA GLU A 56 -2.16 1.28 5.41
C GLU A 56 -3.64 1.14 5.83
N GLN A 57 -3.90 0.93 7.13
CA GLN A 57 -5.25 0.78 7.69
C GLN A 57 -5.79 2.15 8.14
N LYS A 58 -6.60 2.77 7.29
CA LYS A 58 -7.18 4.09 7.54
C LYS A 58 -8.55 3.95 8.19
N PRO A 59 -8.77 4.49 9.41
CA PRO A 59 -10.02 4.25 10.14
C PRO A 59 -11.25 4.88 9.46
N TYR A 60 -11.06 5.89 8.61
CA TYR A 60 -12.13 6.60 7.90
C TYR A 60 -12.43 6.03 6.50
N GLU A 61 -11.74 4.99 6.04
CA GLU A 61 -11.83 4.51 4.65
C GLU A 61 -13.26 4.15 4.24
N TYR A 62 -14.03 3.52 5.13
CA TYR A 62 -15.42 3.15 4.87
C TYR A 62 -16.37 4.35 4.71
N LEU A 63 -15.99 5.55 5.20
CA LEU A 63 -16.80 6.76 5.05
C LEU A 63 -16.81 7.28 3.61
N PHE A 64 -15.94 6.77 2.74
CA PHE A 64 -16.00 6.98 1.29
C PHE A 64 -17.40 6.72 0.72
N TYR A 65 -18.08 5.67 1.19
CA TYR A 65 -19.41 5.31 0.72
C TYR A 65 -20.47 6.37 1.04
N LEU A 66 -20.29 7.16 2.09
CA LEU A 66 -21.19 8.27 2.38
C LEU A 66 -21.08 9.38 1.33
N TYR A 67 -19.88 9.71 0.86
CA TYR A 67 -19.69 10.68 -0.22
C TYR A 67 -20.36 10.20 -1.51
N LEU A 68 -20.19 8.92 -1.86
CA LEU A 68 -20.89 8.35 -3.02
C LEU A 68 -22.41 8.40 -2.85
N LEU A 69 -22.91 8.09 -1.65
CA LEU A 69 -24.34 8.16 -1.33
C LEU A 69 -24.88 9.59 -1.47
N ILE A 70 -24.13 10.62 -1.07
CA ILE A 70 -24.52 12.03 -1.23
C ILE A 70 -24.68 12.37 -2.71
N GLY A 71 -23.69 12.07 -3.55
CA GLY A 71 -23.75 12.34 -5.00
C GLY A 71 -24.88 11.57 -5.70
N LEU A 72 -25.06 10.29 -5.36
CA LEU A 72 -26.13 9.45 -5.87
C LEU A 72 -27.51 9.96 -5.45
N SER A 73 -27.70 10.28 -4.18
CA SER A 73 -29.00 10.71 -3.66
C SER A 73 -29.40 12.05 -4.24
N ILE A 74 -28.48 13.02 -4.32
CA ILE A 74 -28.78 14.33 -4.91
C ILE A 74 -29.13 14.20 -6.39
N SER A 75 -28.39 13.41 -7.18
CA SER A 75 -28.71 13.20 -8.61
C SER A 75 -30.07 12.54 -8.82
N VAL A 76 -30.38 11.50 -8.03
CA VAL A 76 -31.66 10.78 -8.10
C VAL A 76 -32.83 11.72 -7.77
N PHE A 77 -32.80 12.39 -6.62
CA PHE A 77 -33.88 13.27 -6.20
C PHE A 77 -34.05 14.50 -7.11
N GLN A 78 -32.96 14.94 -7.75
CA GLN A 78 -33.00 16.07 -8.64
C GLN A 78 -33.65 15.75 -10.00
N PHE A 79 -33.32 14.59 -10.60
CA PHE A 79 -33.66 14.30 -12.00
C PHE A 79 -34.69 13.17 -12.18
N VAL A 80 -34.81 12.20 -11.28
CA VAL A 80 -35.79 11.10 -11.42
C VAL A 80 -37.24 11.62 -11.43
N PRO A 81 -37.67 12.51 -10.49
CA PRO A 81 -39.03 13.05 -10.52
C PRO A 81 -39.34 13.85 -11.80
N GLU A 82 -38.33 14.51 -12.38
CA GLU A 82 -38.48 15.26 -13.63
C GLU A 82 -38.62 14.31 -14.82
N LYS A 83 -37.90 13.19 -14.83
CA LYS A 83 -38.02 12.14 -15.85
C LYS A 83 -39.42 11.52 -15.83
N ILE A 84 -39.88 11.07 -14.67
CA ILE A 84 -41.19 10.42 -14.49
C ILE A 84 -42.32 11.35 -14.92
N ARG A 85 -42.23 12.64 -14.59
CA ARG A 85 -43.25 13.65 -14.93
C ARG A 85 -43.08 14.23 -16.34
N ASN A 86 -42.16 13.72 -17.16
CA ASN A 86 -41.82 14.24 -18.50
C ASN A 86 -41.45 15.74 -18.53
N ARG A 87 -41.00 16.28 -17.40
CA ARG A 87 -40.68 17.71 -17.24
C ARG A 87 -39.28 18.09 -17.72
N ILE A 88 -38.42 17.11 -18.01
CA ILE A 88 -37.09 17.38 -18.58
C ILE A 88 -37.20 18.04 -19.96
N LYS A 89 -38.23 17.70 -20.76
CA LYS A 89 -38.54 18.40 -22.02
C LYS A 89 -38.86 19.87 -21.76
N ILE A 90 -39.60 20.20 -20.70
CA ILE A 90 -39.97 21.58 -20.35
C ILE A 90 -38.73 22.42 -20.00
N MET A 91 -37.72 21.84 -19.35
CA MET A 91 -36.44 22.50 -19.08
C MET A 91 -35.70 22.95 -20.35
N SER A 92 -35.99 22.31 -21.48
CA SER A 92 -35.42 22.60 -22.80
C SER A 92 -36.16 23.71 -23.58
N HIS A 93 -37.28 24.20 -23.04
CA HIS A 93 -38.12 25.27 -23.61
C HIS A 93 -38.05 26.59 -22.80
N LEU A 94 -37.23 26.65 -21.75
CA LEU A 94 -36.98 27.89 -21.04
C LEU A 94 -36.33 28.93 -21.99
N PRO A 95 -36.58 30.24 -21.82
CA PRO A 95 -35.98 31.32 -22.63
C PRO A 95 -34.50 31.56 -22.27
N ILE A 96 -33.73 30.49 -22.15
CA ILE A 96 -32.28 30.44 -21.95
C ILE A 96 -31.72 29.31 -22.80
N SER A 97 -30.45 29.41 -23.18
CA SER A 97 -29.78 28.31 -23.90
C SER A 97 -29.80 27.03 -23.08
N MET A 98 -29.87 25.88 -23.75
CA MET A 98 -29.87 24.57 -23.10
C MET A 98 -28.64 24.35 -22.21
N SER A 99 -27.48 24.78 -22.67
CA SER A 99 -26.23 24.71 -21.93
C SER A 99 -26.32 25.50 -20.62
N LYS A 100 -26.86 26.72 -20.65
CA LYS A 100 -27.05 27.56 -19.47
C LYS A 100 -28.10 26.99 -18.51
N SER A 101 -29.18 26.42 -19.06
CA SER A 101 -30.22 25.73 -18.28
C SER A 101 -29.62 24.55 -17.51
N LEU A 102 -29.00 23.61 -18.21
CA LEU A 102 -28.37 22.43 -17.59
C LEU A 102 -27.28 22.84 -16.59
N PHE A 103 -26.43 23.80 -16.95
CA PHE A 103 -25.39 24.29 -16.04
C PHE A 103 -25.97 24.79 -14.73
N LEU A 104 -27.06 25.58 -14.74
CA LEU A 104 -27.70 26.05 -13.51
C LEU A 104 -28.23 24.90 -12.66
N HIS A 105 -28.89 23.91 -13.26
CA HIS A 105 -29.38 22.74 -12.53
C HIS A 105 -28.24 21.92 -11.92
N LEU A 106 -27.20 21.61 -12.71
CA LEU A 106 -26.03 20.87 -12.23
C LEU A 106 -25.26 21.63 -11.15
N PHE A 107 -25.10 22.94 -11.32
CA PHE A 107 -24.42 23.79 -10.35
C PHE A 107 -25.14 23.79 -9.00
N ILE A 108 -26.47 23.84 -8.98
CA ILE A 108 -27.24 23.77 -7.74
C ILE A 108 -27.04 22.41 -7.05
N GLY A 109 -27.05 21.31 -7.81
CA GLY A 109 -26.78 19.98 -7.26
C GLY A 109 -25.37 19.87 -6.67
N ILE A 110 -24.35 20.30 -7.42
CA ILE A 110 -22.95 20.35 -6.96
C ILE A 110 -22.79 21.26 -5.74
N PHE A 111 -23.51 22.39 -5.68
CA PHE A 111 -23.48 23.29 -4.53
C PHE A 111 -24.00 22.62 -3.25
N TYR A 112 -25.10 21.87 -3.31
CA TYR A 112 -25.59 21.11 -2.16
C TYR A 112 -24.68 19.93 -1.79
N ILE A 113 -24.10 19.24 -2.78
CA ILE A 113 -23.05 18.23 -2.54
C ILE A 113 -21.87 18.86 -1.82
N PHE A 114 -21.44 20.05 -2.25
CA PHE A 114 -20.35 20.80 -1.62
C PHE A 114 -20.68 21.14 -0.16
N ILE A 115 -21.85 21.70 0.13
CA ILE A 115 -22.26 22.04 1.51
C ILE A 115 -22.28 20.80 2.41
N LEU A 116 -22.90 19.71 1.97
CA LEU A 116 -22.97 18.47 2.77
C LEU A 116 -21.58 17.87 2.99
N SER A 117 -20.81 17.78 1.91
CA SER A 117 -19.48 17.15 1.94
C SER A 117 -18.50 17.98 2.75
N ILE A 118 -18.50 19.31 2.66
CA ILE A 118 -17.59 20.16 3.42
C ILE A 118 -17.92 20.13 4.91
N GLY A 119 -19.19 20.20 5.28
CA GLY A 119 -19.61 20.10 6.68
C GLY A 119 -19.19 18.78 7.31
N PHE A 120 -19.45 17.66 6.61
CA PHE A 120 -19.03 16.34 7.05
C PHE A 120 -17.49 16.19 7.07
N SER A 121 -16.79 16.70 6.06
CA SER A 121 -15.33 16.67 5.97
C SER A 121 -14.68 17.40 7.14
N LEU A 122 -15.16 18.61 7.45
CA LEU A 122 -14.63 19.42 8.55
C LEU A 122 -14.82 18.74 9.90
N ALA A 123 -16.01 18.16 10.14
CA ALA A 123 -16.26 17.41 11.37
C ALA A 123 -15.39 16.14 11.47
N LEU A 124 -15.22 15.41 10.37
CA LEU A 124 -14.35 14.23 10.31
C LEU A 124 -12.89 14.59 10.59
N ILE A 125 -12.37 15.64 9.95
CA ILE A 125 -11.00 16.15 10.16
C ILE A 125 -10.84 16.65 11.60
N PHE A 126 -11.86 17.30 12.16
CA PHE A 126 -11.84 17.73 13.56
C PHE A 126 -11.68 16.53 14.50
N ILE A 127 -12.46 15.46 14.31
CA ILE A 127 -12.34 14.22 15.11
C ILE A 127 -10.94 13.62 14.97
N ILE A 128 -10.44 13.45 13.73
CA ILE A 128 -9.12 12.85 13.48
C ILE A 128 -7.99 13.67 14.12
N SER A 129 -8.07 15.01 14.05
CA SER A 129 -7.04 15.90 14.59
C SER A 129 -6.91 15.88 16.12
N GLN A 130 -7.87 15.28 16.83
CA GLN A 130 -7.74 15.06 18.27
C GLN A 130 -6.76 13.93 18.62
N TYR A 131 -6.62 12.93 17.74
CA TYR A 131 -5.89 11.68 18.03
C TYR A 131 -4.64 11.48 17.19
N TYR A 132 -4.58 12.06 15.99
CA TYR A 132 -3.49 11.83 15.03
C TYR A 132 -2.61 13.07 14.82
N PRO A 133 -1.30 12.87 14.59
CA PRO A 133 -0.37 13.95 14.28
C PRO A 133 -0.64 14.58 12.91
N ASN A 134 -0.10 15.79 12.71
CA ASN A 134 -0.33 16.60 11.51
C ASN A 134 0.06 15.89 10.21
N GLU A 135 1.09 15.05 10.22
CA GLU A 135 1.55 14.28 9.05
C GLU A 135 0.47 13.31 8.56
N ILE A 136 -0.25 12.67 9.49
CA ILE A 136 -1.38 11.78 9.19
C ILE A 136 -2.61 12.60 8.78
N LEU A 137 -2.82 13.76 9.43
CA LEU A 137 -3.93 14.66 9.12
C LEU A 137 -3.87 15.17 7.67
N LEU A 138 -2.68 15.53 7.16
CA LEU A 138 -2.51 15.99 5.78
C LEU A 138 -2.92 14.93 4.75
N VAL A 139 -2.58 13.66 5.02
CA VAL A 139 -3.02 12.54 4.17
C VAL A 139 -4.53 12.36 4.26
N SER A 140 -5.10 12.47 5.46
CA SER A 140 -6.54 12.38 5.68
C SER A 140 -7.31 13.46 4.90
N ILE A 141 -6.85 14.71 4.94
CA ILE A 141 -7.43 15.82 4.16
C ILE A 141 -7.37 15.53 2.66
N LYS A 142 -6.21 15.04 2.18
CA LYS A 142 -6.04 14.67 0.77
C LYS A 142 -7.03 13.58 0.36
N ASP A 143 -7.12 12.49 1.11
CA ASP A 143 -8.03 11.37 0.79
C ASP A 143 -9.50 11.84 0.76
N ILE A 144 -9.91 12.63 1.76
CA ILE A 144 -11.26 13.22 1.84
C ILE A 144 -11.55 14.12 0.63
N SER A 145 -10.57 14.88 0.15
CA SER A 145 -10.74 15.70 -1.06
C SER A 145 -11.01 14.84 -2.32
N PHE A 146 -10.40 13.65 -2.41
CA PHE A 146 -10.71 12.69 -3.47
C PHE A 146 -12.08 12.05 -3.28
N TYR A 147 -12.51 11.77 -2.05
CA TYR A 147 -13.87 11.30 -1.78
C TYR A 147 -14.92 12.30 -2.25
N PHE A 148 -14.68 13.60 -2.01
CA PHE A 148 -15.51 14.68 -2.53
C PHE A 148 -15.55 14.71 -4.06
N LEU A 149 -14.39 14.59 -4.72
CA LEU A 149 -14.31 14.49 -6.19
C LEU A 149 -15.11 13.28 -6.71
N GLY A 150 -15.02 12.14 -6.02
CA GLY A 150 -15.81 10.93 -6.32
C GLY A 150 -17.31 11.20 -6.24
N SER A 151 -17.79 11.94 -5.24
CA SER A 151 -19.19 12.35 -5.13
C SER A 151 -19.66 13.18 -6.33
N ILE A 152 -18.84 14.12 -6.80
CA ILE A 152 -19.18 14.96 -7.97
C ILE A 152 -19.26 14.10 -9.23
N ILE A 153 -18.29 13.21 -9.45
CA ILE A 153 -18.27 12.34 -10.62
C ILE A 153 -19.50 11.43 -10.63
N ILE A 154 -19.85 10.81 -9.50
CA ILE A 154 -21.06 9.99 -9.39
C ILE A 154 -22.33 10.80 -9.65
N TYR A 155 -22.42 12.00 -9.09
CA TYR A 155 -23.53 12.89 -9.36
C TYR A 155 -23.68 13.17 -10.86
N LEU A 156 -22.60 13.50 -11.56
CA LEU A 156 -22.62 13.77 -13.00
C LEU A 156 -22.95 12.52 -13.82
N THR A 157 -22.34 11.37 -13.51
CA THR A 157 -22.58 10.12 -14.24
C THR A 157 -24.04 9.69 -14.11
N ILE A 158 -24.59 9.66 -12.89
CA ILE A 158 -25.98 9.27 -12.64
C ILE A 158 -26.95 10.29 -13.26
N SER A 159 -26.66 11.59 -13.15
CA SER A 159 -27.46 12.63 -13.81
C SER A 159 -27.49 12.42 -15.32
N SER A 160 -26.35 12.13 -15.95
CA SER A 160 -26.26 11.86 -17.39
C SER A 160 -27.09 10.64 -17.80
N SER A 161 -27.05 9.55 -17.00
CA SER A 161 -27.81 8.34 -17.25
C SER A 161 -29.31 8.57 -17.11
N ILE A 162 -29.76 9.32 -16.10
CA ILE A 162 -31.17 9.62 -15.89
C ILE A 162 -31.71 10.49 -17.03
N ILE A 163 -30.99 11.55 -17.42
CA ILE A 163 -31.43 12.51 -18.43
C ILE A 163 -31.51 11.90 -19.84
N GLU A 164 -30.64 10.92 -20.14
CA GLU A 164 -30.55 10.27 -21.44
C GLU A 164 -31.90 9.65 -21.89
N LYS A 165 -32.30 9.98 -23.13
CA LYS A 165 -33.53 9.46 -23.75
C LYS A 165 -33.39 7.99 -24.15
N ASN A 166 -32.23 7.58 -24.69
CA ASN A 166 -32.01 6.22 -25.16
C ASN A 166 -31.64 5.28 -24.00
N LEU A 167 -32.45 4.24 -23.78
CA LEU A 167 -32.25 3.27 -22.69
C LEU A 167 -30.91 2.52 -22.77
N LEU A 168 -30.45 2.18 -23.98
CA LEU A 168 -29.19 1.47 -24.18
C LEU A 168 -28.01 2.35 -23.78
N ILE A 169 -28.00 3.60 -24.24
CA ILE A 169 -26.94 4.57 -23.89
C ILE A 169 -26.97 4.90 -22.40
N SER A 170 -28.16 5.03 -21.81
CA SER A 170 -28.34 5.23 -20.37
C SER A 170 -27.75 4.07 -19.55
N SER A 171 -28.02 2.83 -19.97
CA SER A 171 -27.51 1.62 -19.32
C SER A 171 -25.98 1.50 -19.43
N LEU A 172 -25.41 1.81 -20.60
CA LEU A 172 -23.96 1.85 -20.79
C LEU A 172 -23.29 2.90 -19.88
N LYS A 173 -23.87 4.09 -19.75
CA LYS A 173 -23.36 5.14 -18.85
C LYS A 173 -23.38 4.69 -17.38
N LEU A 174 -24.43 3.97 -16.96
CA LEU A 174 -24.49 3.39 -15.60
C LEU A 174 -23.41 2.32 -15.41
N PHE A 175 -23.24 1.42 -16.37
CA PHE A 175 -22.20 0.38 -16.31
C PHE A 175 -20.79 0.98 -16.21
N ILE A 176 -20.48 1.99 -17.05
CA ILE A 176 -19.22 2.73 -16.97
C ILE A 176 -19.07 3.44 -15.61
N GLY A 177 -20.16 3.96 -15.04
CA GLY A 177 -20.18 4.54 -13.70
C GLY A 177 -19.81 3.53 -12.61
N ILE A 178 -20.30 2.29 -12.69
CA ILE A 178 -19.95 1.21 -11.76
C ILE A 178 -18.46 0.84 -11.88
N LEU A 179 -17.95 0.71 -13.11
CA LEU A 179 -16.53 0.47 -13.37
C LEU A 179 -15.65 1.60 -12.82
N PHE A 180 -16.10 2.85 -12.94
CA PHE A 180 -15.43 3.99 -12.33
C PHE A 180 -15.37 3.86 -10.80
N ILE A 181 -16.47 3.55 -10.11
CA ILE A 181 -16.47 3.34 -8.64
C ILE A 181 -15.45 2.27 -8.26
N PHE A 182 -15.42 1.18 -9.02
CA PHE A 182 -14.48 0.09 -8.79
C PHE A 182 -13.03 0.59 -8.85
N ILE A 183 -12.63 1.33 -9.89
CA ILE A 183 -11.26 1.87 -10.00
C ILE A 183 -10.98 2.96 -8.94
N PHE A 184 -11.96 3.80 -8.64
CA PHE A 184 -11.79 4.95 -7.75
C PHE A 184 -11.67 4.53 -6.28
N GLN A 185 -12.19 3.36 -5.92
CA GLN A 185 -12.02 2.78 -4.60
C GLN A 185 -10.57 2.32 -4.39
N LYS A 186 -9.77 3.17 -3.73
CA LYS A 186 -8.37 2.91 -3.38
C LYS A 186 -8.09 3.31 -1.93
N SER A 187 -7.15 2.61 -1.31
CA SER A 187 -6.65 2.98 0.02
C SER A 187 -5.71 4.19 -0.01
N ILE A 188 -5.00 4.41 -1.13
CA ILE A 188 -4.01 5.48 -1.30
C ILE A 188 -4.26 6.22 -2.61
N PHE A 189 -4.36 7.55 -2.50
CA PHE A 189 -4.39 8.45 -3.65
C PHE A 189 -3.01 9.07 -3.89
N THR A 190 -2.59 9.09 -5.14
CA THR A 190 -1.31 9.61 -5.62
C THR A 190 -1.51 10.82 -6.52
N SER A 191 -0.43 11.51 -6.88
CA SER A 191 -0.52 12.66 -7.81
C SER A 191 -1.08 12.28 -9.19
N ILE A 192 -0.95 11.01 -9.61
CA ILE A 192 -1.53 10.51 -10.86
C ILE A 192 -3.06 10.55 -10.82
N ASP A 193 -3.67 10.37 -9.64
CA ASP A 193 -5.12 10.39 -9.47
C ASP A 193 -5.73 11.79 -9.70
N LEU A 194 -4.92 12.85 -9.84
CA LEU A 194 -5.40 14.15 -10.32
C LEU A 194 -5.97 14.10 -11.75
N ILE A 195 -5.71 13.03 -12.51
CA ILE A 195 -6.34 12.78 -13.81
C ILE A 195 -7.88 12.70 -13.73
N TRP A 196 -8.44 12.47 -12.55
CA TRP A 196 -9.89 12.46 -12.36
C TRP A 196 -10.53 13.84 -12.48
N ILE A 197 -9.77 14.93 -12.31
CA ILE A 197 -10.28 16.30 -12.47
C ILE A 197 -10.70 16.57 -13.93
N PRO A 198 -9.85 16.38 -14.95
CA PRO A 198 -10.29 16.54 -16.35
C PRO A 198 -11.38 15.53 -16.74
N ILE A 199 -11.41 14.34 -16.14
CA ILE A 199 -12.51 13.38 -16.34
C ILE A 199 -13.83 13.92 -15.79
N ALA A 200 -13.83 14.57 -14.61
CA ALA A 200 -15.02 15.22 -14.07
C ALA A 200 -15.53 16.35 -14.99
N ILE A 201 -14.61 17.13 -15.58
CA ILE A 201 -14.95 18.15 -16.59
C ILE A 201 -15.55 17.49 -17.85
N LEU A 202 -14.98 16.39 -18.33
CA LEU A 202 -15.55 15.64 -19.46
C LEU A 202 -16.96 15.09 -19.14
N MET A 203 -17.19 14.62 -17.92
CA MET A 203 -18.50 14.13 -17.46
C MET A 203 -19.59 15.21 -17.48
N PHE A 204 -19.22 16.48 -17.29
CA PHE A 204 -20.15 17.59 -17.50
C PHE A 204 -20.63 17.65 -18.96
N PHE A 205 -19.73 17.53 -19.94
CA PHE A 205 -20.10 17.51 -21.35
C PHE A 205 -20.88 16.24 -21.74
N ILE A 206 -20.60 15.10 -21.13
CA ILE A 206 -21.40 13.87 -21.31
C ILE A 206 -22.83 14.08 -20.80
N THR A 207 -22.99 14.79 -19.68
CA THR A 207 -24.31 15.17 -19.16
C THR A 207 -25.03 16.13 -20.11
N LEU A 208 -24.29 17.07 -20.72
CA LEU A 208 -24.81 17.98 -21.74
C LEU A 208 -25.27 17.26 -23.01
N ASP A 209 -24.50 16.30 -23.51
CA ASP A 209 -24.93 15.45 -24.64
C ASP A 209 -26.22 14.68 -24.31
N SER A 210 -26.32 14.15 -23.08
CA SER A 210 -27.52 13.48 -22.59
C SER A 210 -28.73 14.41 -22.60
N PHE A 211 -28.54 15.69 -22.25
CA PHE A 211 -29.60 16.69 -22.28
C PHE A 211 -30.03 17.05 -23.70
N TYR A 212 -29.09 17.17 -24.64
CA TYR A 212 -29.42 17.38 -26.06
C TYR A 212 -30.20 16.21 -26.69
N SER A 213 -29.98 14.98 -26.22
CA SER A 213 -30.67 13.78 -26.70
C SER A 213 -32.21 13.87 -26.61
N ILE A 214 -32.72 14.73 -25.73
CA ILE A 214 -34.15 14.97 -25.51
C ILE A 214 -34.81 15.58 -26.75
N LYS A 215 -34.10 16.46 -27.46
CA LYS A 215 -34.51 17.02 -28.76
C LYS A 215 -33.91 16.26 -29.94
N GLU A 216 -33.45 15.03 -29.71
CA GLU A 216 -32.81 14.18 -30.73
C GLU A 216 -31.54 14.80 -31.33
N GLN A 217 -30.90 15.71 -30.58
CA GLN A 217 -29.64 16.34 -30.92
C GLN A 217 -28.50 15.67 -30.15
N ARG A 218 -27.28 15.77 -30.69
CA ARG A 218 -26.04 15.28 -30.06
C ARG A 218 -24.95 16.30 -30.22
N LEU A 219 -23.96 16.27 -29.33
CA LEU A 219 -22.73 17.04 -29.52
C LEU A 219 -21.96 16.47 -30.72
N THR A 220 -21.71 17.33 -31.72
CA THR A 220 -21.03 16.95 -32.97
C THR A 220 -19.52 17.18 -32.96
N ASN A 221 -19.01 17.89 -31.95
CA ASN A 221 -17.59 18.20 -31.84
C ASN A 221 -16.75 16.91 -31.83
N THR A 222 -15.83 16.80 -32.79
CA THR A 222 -14.96 15.64 -33.00
C THR A 222 -14.07 15.37 -31.80
N LEU A 223 -13.54 16.42 -31.16
CA LEU A 223 -12.70 16.32 -29.98
C LEU A 223 -13.44 15.68 -28.81
N PHE A 224 -14.69 16.11 -28.56
CA PHE A 224 -15.52 15.56 -27.49
C PHE A 224 -15.80 14.07 -27.69
N ARG A 225 -16.13 13.65 -28.92
CA ARG A 225 -16.38 12.24 -29.25
C ARG A 225 -15.13 11.39 -29.04
N LEU A 226 -13.98 11.88 -29.50
CA LEU A 226 -12.70 11.20 -29.34
C LEU A 226 -12.30 11.06 -27.85
N LEU A 227 -12.41 12.15 -27.08
CA LEU A 227 -12.11 12.13 -25.63
C LEU A 227 -13.07 11.21 -24.86
N SER A 228 -14.36 11.23 -25.20
CA SER A 228 -15.34 10.34 -24.59
C SER A 228 -15.01 8.87 -24.89
N PHE A 229 -14.72 8.53 -26.15
CA PHE A 229 -14.32 7.18 -26.53
C PHE A 229 -13.05 6.73 -25.80
N LEU A 230 -11.99 7.55 -25.80
CA LEU A 230 -10.76 7.25 -25.07
C LEU A 230 -11.01 7.04 -23.57
N SER A 231 -11.85 7.88 -22.94
CA SER A 231 -12.16 7.73 -21.52
C SER A 231 -12.83 6.40 -21.20
N ILE A 232 -13.73 5.92 -22.07
CA ILE A 232 -14.40 4.62 -21.92
C ILE A 232 -13.39 3.48 -22.04
N VAL A 233 -12.54 3.51 -23.07
CA VAL A 233 -11.49 2.51 -23.27
C VAL A 233 -10.54 2.46 -22.08
N ILE A 234 -10.13 3.63 -21.56
CA ILE A 234 -9.25 3.74 -20.38
C ILE A 234 -9.94 3.16 -19.14
N VAL A 235 -11.20 3.51 -18.86
CA VAL A 235 -11.95 2.98 -17.71
C VAL A 235 -12.12 1.47 -17.80
N ILE A 236 -12.43 0.92 -18.98
CA ILE A 236 -12.55 -0.54 -19.16
C ILE A 236 -11.19 -1.22 -18.94
N TYR A 237 -10.13 -0.70 -19.57
CA TYR A 237 -8.79 -1.25 -19.44
C TYR A 237 -8.29 -1.23 -17.99
N LEU A 238 -8.40 -0.09 -17.29
CA LEU A 238 -7.99 0.05 -15.90
C LEU A 238 -8.81 -0.85 -14.97
N SER A 239 -10.12 -0.99 -15.20
CA SER A 239 -10.97 -1.88 -14.42
C SER A 239 -10.54 -3.34 -14.59
N PHE A 240 -10.26 -3.75 -15.82
CA PHE A 240 -9.81 -5.10 -16.12
C PHE A 240 -8.44 -5.41 -15.51
N ASP A 241 -7.48 -4.49 -15.63
CA ASP A 241 -6.16 -4.64 -15.01
C ASP A 241 -6.25 -4.72 -13.48
N MET A 242 -7.08 -3.88 -12.87
CA MET A 242 -7.28 -3.90 -11.42
C MET A 242 -7.97 -5.19 -10.96
N TYR A 243 -8.99 -5.68 -11.68
CA TYR A 243 -9.63 -6.97 -11.42
C TYR A 243 -8.59 -8.10 -11.49
N LYS A 244 -7.82 -8.14 -12.58
CA LYS A 244 -6.77 -9.15 -12.78
C LYS A 244 -5.74 -9.10 -11.66
N SER A 245 -5.32 -7.93 -11.22
CA SER A 245 -4.35 -7.75 -10.14
C SER A 245 -4.92 -8.20 -8.79
N LYS A 246 -6.15 -7.81 -8.46
CA LYS A 246 -6.81 -8.09 -7.18
C LYS A 246 -7.13 -9.57 -6.97
N TYR A 247 -7.52 -10.27 -8.03
CA TYR A 247 -7.90 -11.69 -7.98
C TYR A 247 -6.83 -12.62 -8.57
N LYS A 248 -5.60 -12.14 -8.78
CA LYS A 248 -4.49 -13.00 -9.23
C LYS A 248 -4.10 -13.95 -8.10
N HIS A 249 -4.37 -15.24 -8.27
CA HIS A 249 -3.72 -16.26 -7.47
C HIS A 249 -2.25 -16.40 -7.90
N ASP A 250 -1.33 -15.84 -7.13
CA ASP A 250 0.11 -16.07 -7.32
C ASP A 250 0.53 -17.29 -6.48
N PHE A 251 0.91 -18.38 -7.14
CA PHE A 251 1.63 -19.48 -6.49
C PHE A 251 2.96 -19.71 -7.20
N ASN A 252 3.97 -20.09 -6.43
CA ASN A 252 5.27 -20.44 -7.01
C ASN A 252 5.13 -21.81 -7.69
N LYS A 253 5.40 -21.88 -8.99
CA LYS A 253 5.43 -23.13 -9.74
C LYS A 253 6.51 -24.08 -9.22
N TYR A 254 7.66 -23.55 -8.77
CA TYR A 254 8.72 -24.36 -8.18
C TYR A 254 9.15 -23.86 -6.79
N TYR A 255 9.29 -24.80 -5.86
CA TYR A 255 9.99 -24.63 -4.59
C TYR A 255 11.27 -25.47 -4.62
N ILE A 256 12.39 -24.80 -4.86
CA ILE A 256 13.70 -25.45 -5.04
C ILE A 256 14.45 -25.42 -3.71
N PHE A 257 15.12 -26.50 -3.34
CA PHE A 257 16.00 -26.56 -2.17
C PHE A 257 17.27 -27.32 -2.51
N TYR A 258 18.36 -27.00 -1.82
CA TYR A 258 19.60 -27.75 -1.97
C TYR A 258 19.64 -28.87 -0.93
N SER A 259 19.78 -30.11 -1.39
CA SER A 259 19.89 -31.28 -0.52
C SER A 259 21.34 -31.47 -0.06
N PRO A 260 21.60 -31.52 1.25
CA PRO A 260 22.91 -31.90 1.76
C PRO A 260 23.22 -33.41 1.56
N ILE A 261 22.21 -34.24 1.29
CA ILE A 261 22.35 -35.70 1.14
C ILE A 261 22.82 -36.04 -0.28
N VAL A 262 22.09 -35.60 -1.30
CA VAL A 262 22.43 -35.88 -2.71
C VAL A 262 23.33 -34.81 -3.34
N LYS A 263 23.63 -33.72 -2.63
CA LYS A 263 24.47 -32.60 -3.09
C LYS A 263 23.96 -31.98 -4.40
N ASP A 264 22.63 -31.94 -4.55
CA ASP A 264 21.94 -31.34 -5.69
C ASP A 264 20.65 -30.61 -5.28
N PHE A 265 20.10 -29.84 -6.21
CA PHE A 265 18.81 -29.18 -6.07
C PHE A 265 17.67 -30.18 -6.26
N VAL A 266 16.85 -30.31 -5.21
CA VAL A 266 15.56 -30.99 -5.26
C VAL A 266 14.46 -29.94 -5.39
N TYR A 267 13.40 -30.25 -6.15
CA TYR A 267 12.28 -29.35 -6.34
C TYR A 267 10.96 -29.99 -5.88
N GLN A 268 10.04 -29.13 -5.45
CA GLN A 268 8.62 -29.40 -5.42
C GLN A 268 7.97 -28.50 -6.46
N LYS A 269 7.36 -29.11 -7.48
CA LYS A 269 6.63 -28.42 -8.54
C LYS A 269 5.16 -28.42 -8.20
N ASN A 270 4.53 -27.24 -8.24
CA ASN A 270 3.14 -27.02 -7.91
C ASN A 270 2.32 -26.84 -9.19
N PHE A 271 1.31 -27.69 -9.38
CA PHE A 271 0.40 -27.62 -10.53
C PHE A 271 -0.92 -26.88 -10.22
N GLY A 272 -1.12 -26.43 -8.98
CA GLY A 272 -2.42 -25.97 -8.49
C GLY A 272 -3.17 -27.10 -7.79
N ASP A 273 -4.30 -26.76 -7.14
CA ASP A 273 -5.24 -27.73 -6.55
C ASP A 273 -4.59 -28.82 -5.67
N HIS A 274 -3.56 -28.42 -4.91
CA HIS A 274 -2.77 -29.30 -4.04
C HIS A 274 -2.04 -30.47 -4.75
N GLN A 275 -1.85 -30.38 -6.07
CA GLN A 275 -1.09 -31.35 -6.84
C GLN A 275 0.40 -30.96 -6.91
N PHE A 276 1.26 -31.90 -6.47
CA PHE A 276 2.69 -31.70 -6.37
C PHE A 276 3.49 -32.84 -7.01
N GLU A 277 4.56 -32.46 -7.69
CA GLU A 277 5.59 -33.38 -8.20
C GLU A 277 6.92 -33.05 -7.52
N TYR A 278 7.65 -34.07 -7.09
CA TYR A 278 8.96 -33.92 -6.46
C TYR A 278 10.02 -34.57 -7.34
N GLY A 279 11.18 -33.93 -7.45
CA GLY A 279 12.24 -34.49 -8.29
C GLY A 279 13.57 -33.76 -8.17
N ILE A 280 14.55 -34.25 -8.92
CA ILE A 280 15.81 -33.56 -9.22
C ILE A 280 15.81 -33.26 -10.71
N LYS A 281 16.37 -32.10 -11.10
CA LYS A 281 16.38 -31.71 -12.51
C LYS A 281 17.11 -32.77 -13.35
N ASN A 282 16.51 -33.20 -14.46
CA ASN A 282 17.04 -34.23 -15.36
C ASN A 282 17.21 -35.62 -14.73
N GLN A 283 16.49 -35.90 -13.64
CA GLN A 283 16.42 -37.23 -13.01
C GLN A 283 14.96 -37.62 -12.81
N GLU A 284 14.74 -38.84 -12.33
CA GLU A 284 13.41 -39.34 -12.01
C GLU A 284 12.73 -38.52 -10.92
N THR A 285 11.41 -38.44 -11.01
CA THR A 285 10.56 -37.91 -9.95
C THR A 285 10.44 -38.95 -8.84
N PHE A 286 10.06 -38.49 -7.65
CA PHE A 286 9.92 -39.36 -6.49
C PHE A 286 8.77 -38.93 -5.59
N ASP A 287 8.41 -39.80 -4.66
CA ASP A 287 7.36 -39.55 -3.70
C ASP A 287 7.76 -38.50 -2.66
N ARG A 288 6.77 -38.04 -1.90
CA ARG A 288 6.98 -37.04 -0.85
C ARG A 288 7.94 -37.54 0.24
N THR A 289 7.89 -38.82 0.59
CA THR A 289 8.74 -39.40 1.65
C THR A 289 10.21 -39.30 1.28
N LYS A 290 10.56 -39.67 0.04
CA LYS A 290 11.92 -39.55 -0.49
C LYS A 290 12.35 -38.08 -0.59
N TYR A 291 11.45 -37.18 -1.02
CA TYR A 291 11.72 -35.73 -1.00
C TYR A 291 12.08 -35.19 0.39
N GLU A 292 11.28 -35.50 1.41
CA GLU A 292 11.53 -35.07 2.79
C GLU A 292 12.85 -35.64 3.33
N SER A 293 13.18 -36.89 2.97
CA SER A 293 14.44 -37.54 3.37
C SER A 293 15.69 -36.81 2.84
N TYR A 294 15.60 -36.18 1.65
CA TYR A 294 16.69 -35.40 1.07
C TYR A 294 16.85 -34.02 1.68
N LEU A 295 15.88 -33.54 2.47
CA LEU A 295 15.88 -32.20 3.04
C LEU A 295 15.81 -32.23 4.57
N PRO A 296 16.75 -32.90 5.25
CA PRO A 296 16.66 -33.14 6.70
C PRO A 296 16.68 -31.83 7.52
N PHE A 297 17.35 -30.78 7.03
CA PHE A 297 17.32 -29.46 7.69
C PHE A 297 16.01 -28.69 7.49
N VAL A 298 15.26 -28.96 6.42
CA VAL A 298 13.95 -28.33 6.18
C VAL A 298 12.90 -29.05 7.02
N TYR A 299 12.92 -30.39 7.01
CA TYR A 299 11.97 -31.27 7.68
C TYR A 299 12.44 -31.75 9.06
N TRP A 300 13.36 -31.03 9.71
CA TRP A 300 13.93 -31.42 11.01
C TRP A 300 12.88 -31.65 12.09
N ARG A 301 11.73 -30.98 12.03
CA ARG A 301 10.61 -31.19 12.97
C ARG A 301 10.02 -32.59 12.86
N ASN A 302 9.91 -33.13 11.64
CA ASN A 302 9.43 -34.49 11.43
C ASN A 302 10.45 -35.48 11.99
N LEU A 303 11.75 -35.23 11.78
CA LEU A 303 12.83 -36.04 12.35
C LEU A 303 12.87 -36.00 13.88
N ASP A 304 12.63 -34.84 14.49
CA ASP A 304 12.55 -34.65 15.94
C ASP A 304 11.41 -35.49 16.55
N ILE A 305 10.20 -35.40 15.98
CA ILE A 305 9.03 -36.18 16.41
C ILE A 305 9.29 -37.69 16.27
N GLN A 306 9.99 -38.08 15.21
CA GLN A 306 10.34 -39.48 14.95
C GLN A 306 11.52 -39.99 15.81
N GLY A 307 12.12 -39.17 16.67
CA GLY A 307 13.29 -39.55 17.47
C GLY A 307 14.56 -39.77 16.65
N LYS A 308 14.65 -39.18 15.45
CA LYS A 308 15.76 -39.36 14.49
C LYS A 308 16.81 -38.24 14.56
N LEU A 309 16.69 -37.30 15.51
CA LEU A 309 17.74 -36.33 15.81
C LEU A 309 18.64 -36.86 16.95
N PRO A 310 19.95 -36.55 16.94
CA PRO A 310 20.66 -35.77 15.95
C PRO A 310 20.94 -36.55 14.65
N ILE A 311 21.10 -35.82 13.53
CA ILE A 311 21.48 -36.41 12.24
C ILE A 311 22.98 -36.22 11.98
N LYS A 312 23.60 -37.15 11.24
CA LYS A 312 24.99 -37.06 10.79
C LYS A 312 25.06 -36.79 9.29
N ILE A 313 25.73 -35.73 8.86
CA ILE A 313 25.92 -35.35 7.46
C ILE A 313 27.38 -34.92 7.24
N ASP A 314 28.07 -35.55 6.27
CA ASP A 314 29.50 -35.30 5.97
C ASP A 314 30.38 -35.25 7.24
N ASN A 315 30.20 -36.23 8.14
CA ASN A 315 30.89 -36.36 9.44
C ASN A 315 30.57 -35.32 10.52
N GLU A 316 29.67 -34.37 10.27
CA GLU A 316 29.18 -33.44 11.29
C GLU A 316 27.84 -33.90 11.87
N ILE A 317 27.65 -33.68 13.18
CA ILE A 317 26.43 -34.02 13.91
C ILE A 317 25.60 -32.75 14.08
N TYR A 318 24.32 -32.82 13.71
CA TYR A 318 23.38 -31.71 13.82
C TYR A 318 22.21 -32.12 14.71
N ASP A 319 22.16 -31.53 15.89
CA ASP A 319 21.05 -31.66 16.81
C ASP A 319 19.94 -30.62 16.54
N LYS A 320 18.85 -30.72 17.30
CA LYS A 320 17.73 -29.79 17.26
C LYS A 320 18.15 -28.34 17.49
N LYS A 321 19.08 -28.10 18.42
CA LYS A 321 19.50 -26.76 18.83
C LYS A 321 20.30 -26.09 17.72
N THR A 322 21.33 -26.77 17.20
CA THR A 322 22.17 -26.32 16.10
C THR A 322 21.35 -26.04 14.85
N ILE A 323 20.40 -26.92 14.48
CA ILE A 323 19.52 -26.66 13.34
C ILE A 323 18.68 -25.42 13.58
N LYS A 324 18.02 -25.29 14.74
CA LYS A 324 17.15 -24.15 15.07
C LYS A 324 17.90 -22.81 15.11
N GLU A 325 19.10 -22.78 15.68
CA GLU A 325 19.93 -21.57 15.82
C GLU A 325 20.55 -21.13 14.49
N SER A 326 20.78 -22.06 13.56
CA SER A 326 21.31 -21.75 12.22
C SER A 326 20.29 -21.12 11.26
N ARG A 327 18.98 -21.20 11.59
CA ARG A 327 17.90 -20.77 10.70
C ARG A 327 17.84 -19.26 10.61
N LEU A 328 17.99 -18.78 9.38
CA LEU A 328 17.78 -17.39 9.00
C LEU A 328 17.00 -17.40 7.68
N SER A 329 16.04 -16.50 7.54
CA SER A 329 15.41 -16.25 6.26
C SER A 329 15.01 -14.80 6.13
N PHE A 330 15.28 -14.22 4.97
CA PHE A 330 14.70 -12.94 4.59
C PHE A 330 14.24 -12.99 3.14
N SER A 331 13.16 -12.26 2.87
CA SER A 331 12.53 -12.20 1.55
C SER A 331 12.55 -10.77 1.03
N TYR A 332 12.59 -10.68 -0.30
CA TYR A 332 12.44 -9.47 -1.06
C TYR A 332 11.31 -9.65 -2.07
N ASN A 333 10.48 -8.63 -2.19
CA ASN A 333 9.46 -8.50 -3.23
C ASN A 333 9.58 -7.09 -3.81
N PRO A 334 9.50 -6.91 -5.14
CA PRO A 334 9.49 -5.58 -5.75
C PRO A 334 8.47 -4.61 -5.15
N THR A 335 7.37 -5.10 -4.59
CA THR A 335 6.37 -4.26 -3.90
C THR A 335 6.93 -3.52 -2.68
N LEU A 336 8.03 -4.00 -2.08
CA LEU A 336 8.73 -3.33 -0.98
C LEU A 336 9.47 -2.06 -1.40
N LEU A 337 9.62 -1.80 -2.70
CA LEU A 337 10.15 -0.52 -3.21
C LEU A 337 9.15 0.62 -3.06
N LYS A 338 7.86 0.31 -2.86
CA LYS A 338 6.82 1.30 -2.62
C LYS A 338 7.14 2.03 -1.32
N ARG A 339 7.28 3.35 -1.40
CA ARG A 339 7.42 4.19 -0.22
C ARG A 339 6.10 4.27 0.52
N GLN A 340 6.19 4.32 1.85
CA GLN A 340 5.04 4.62 2.69
C GLN A 340 4.53 6.04 2.39
N GLU A 341 3.22 6.19 2.39
CA GLU A 341 2.54 7.46 2.11
C GLU A 341 2.86 8.52 3.18
N VAL A 342 2.85 8.10 4.45
CA VAL A 342 3.33 8.90 5.58
C VAL A 342 4.66 8.31 6.03
N GLN A 343 5.75 9.07 5.92
CA GLN A 343 7.08 8.63 6.34
C GLN A 343 7.22 8.73 7.87
N MET A 344 6.48 7.89 8.59
CA MET A 344 6.45 7.86 10.05
C MET A 344 6.67 6.44 10.59
N TYR A 345 7.68 6.28 11.45
CA TYR A 345 8.23 5.00 11.86
C TYR A 345 8.34 4.89 13.39
N PRO A 346 8.03 3.74 14.02
CA PRO A 346 8.14 3.59 15.47
C PRO A 346 9.59 3.73 15.94
N LEU A 347 9.86 4.58 16.94
CA LEU A 347 11.19 4.76 17.52
C LEU A 347 11.39 3.83 18.71
N LEU A 348 11.77 2.59 18.43
CA LEU A 348 11.99 1.58 19.46
C LEU A 348 13.08 2.03 20.45
N ASN A 349 12.89 1.66 21.71
CA ASN A 349 13.80 1.97 22.81
C ASN A 349 13.96 0.74 23.72
N PRO A 350 14.71 -0.29 23.29
CA PRO A 350 15.02 -1.40 24.17
C PRO A 350 15.75 -0.94 25.43
N HIS A 351 15.42 -1.57 26.55
CA HIS A 351 16.07 -1.32 27.82
C HIS A 351 16.94 -2.50 28.22
N SER A 352 18.18 -2.22 28.65
CA SER A 352 19.15 -3.26 29.07
C SER A 352 18.64 -4.11 30.23
N LYS A 353 17.73 -3.58 31.04
CA LYS A 353 17.14 -4.24 32.21
C LYS A 353 15.82 -4.98 31.91
N ILE A 354 15.30 -4.93 30.67
CA ILE A 354 14.01 -5.51 30.30
C ILE A 354 14.22 -6.52 29.17
N GLY A 355 13.83 -7.78 29.39
CA GLY A 355 14.04 -8.86 28.41
C GLY A 355 13.17 -8.79 27.15
N MET A 356 12.14 -7.93 27.14
CA MET A 356 11.26 -7.70 25.99
C MET A 356 11.43 -6.27 25.45
N ILE A 357 11.33 -6.12 24.13
CA ILE A 357 11.22 -4.82 23.49
C ILE A 357 9.75 -4.42 23.53
N LYS A 358 9.45 -3.31 24.20
CA LYS A 358 8.10 -2.72 24.17
C LYS A 358 7.87 -2.03 22.83
N PHE A 359 6.61 -2.01 22.38
CA PHE A 359 6.24 -1.10 21.29
C PHE A 359 6.41 0.34 21.80
N PRO A 360 6.96 1.27 21.00
CA PRO A 360 7.37 2.57 21.51
C PRO A 360 6.20 3.56 21.48
N GLU A 361 6.12 4.46 22.45
CA GLU A 361 5.19 5.59 22.43
C GLU A 361 5.59 6.61 21.35
N GLU A 362 6.90 6.73 21.08
CA GLU A 362 7.41 7.73 20.17
C GLU A 362 7.53 7.22 18.72
N MET A 363 7.19 8.09 17.78
CA MET A 363 7.33 7.85 16.34
C MET A 363 8.18 8.94 15.68
N ILE A 364 9.11 8.52 14.82
CA ILE A 364 9.90 9.40 13.97
C ILE A 364 9.12 9.74 12.72
N ALA A 365 8.92 11.02 12.42
CA ALA A 365 8.41 11.53 11.16
C ALA A 365 9.52 12.22 10.36
N LEU A 366 9.76 11.76 9.13
CA LEU A 366 10.71 12.37 8.22
C LEU A 366 10.05 13.54 7.47
N ARG A 367 10.72 14.69 7.44
CA ARG A 367 10.31 15.85 6.65
C ARG A 367 11.43 16.29 5.70
N LYS A 368 11.12 17.27 4.86
CA LYS A 368 12.04 17.75 3.82
C LYS A 368 13.35 18.30 4.40
N ASN A 369 13.30 18.95 5.57
CA ASN A 369 14.42 19.71 6.13
C ASN A 369 14.80 19.29 7.57
N ASP A 370 13.96 18.50 8.24
CA ASP A 370 14.11 18.12 9.65
C ASP A 370 13.51 16.72 9.90
N ILE A 371 13.79 16.17 11.08
CA ILE A 371 13.11 14.98 11.61
C ILE A 371 12.33 15.39 12.85
N LYS A 372 11.06 14.99 12.96
CA LYS A 372 10.24 15.24 14.15
C LYS A 372 9.95 13.95 14.89
N ILE A 373 9.82 14.03 16.21
CA ILE A 373 9.40 12.93 17.06
C ILE A 373 8.03 13.27 17.63
N TYR A 374 7.06 12.38 17.42
CA TYR A 374 5.70 12.50 17.90
C TYR A 374 5.47 11.48 19.01
N ASN A 375 4.76 11.87 20.06
CA ASN A 375 4.19 11.00 21.09
C ASN A 375 2.72 11.39 21.29
N PHE A 376 1.91 10.50 21.85
CA PHE A 376 0.46 10.75 21.93
C PHE A 376 0.12 11.94 22.83
N ASP A 377 0.80 12.06 23.97
CA ASP A 377 0.50 13.06 25.01
C ASP A 377 0.81 14.50 24.57
N GLU A 378 2.01 14.76 24.06
CA GLU A 378 2.46 16.11 23.69
C GLU A 378 2.12 16.45 22.23
N ARG A 379 1.67 15.46 21.46
CA ARG A 379 1.65 15.42 19.99
C ARG A 379 3.07 15.55 19.41
N LEU A 380 3.79 16.63 19.67
CA LEU A 380 5.19 16.83 19.25
C LEU A 380 6.12 16.83 20.46
N ASP A 381 6.99 15.82 20.56
CA ASP A 381 8.05 15.76 21.56
C ASP A 381 9.16 16.73 21.18
N LYS A 382 9.10 17.96 21.71
CA LYS A 382 10.09 19.00 21.40
C LYS A 382 11.48 18.63 21.89
N LYS A 383 11.59 17.95 23.04
CA LYS A 383 12.87 17.65 23.68
C LYS A 383 13.66 16.62 22.86
N LEU A 384 13.06 15.47 22.55
CA LEU A 384 13.69 14.44 21.73
C LEU A 384 13.90 14.93 20.30
N THR A 385 12.95 15.71 19.75
CA THR A 385 13.11 16.32 18.42
C THR A 385 14.36 17.22 18.37
N THR A 386 14.54 18.11 19.34
CA THR A 386 15.74 18.98 19.39
C THR A 386 17.02 18.18 19.59
N GLN A 387 16.99 17.17 20.47
CA GLN A 387 18.14 16.30 20.71
C GLN A 387 18.58 15.56 19.43
N LEU A 388 17.62 14.96 18.70
CA LEU A 388 17.89 14.25 17.45
C LEU A 388 18.43 15.21 16.39
N ASN A 389 17.79 16.35 16.14
CA ASN A 389 18.25 17.28 15.09
C ASN A 389 19.62 17.88 15.40
N LYS A 390 19.95 18.11 16.68
CA LYS A 390 21.31 18.50 17.08
C LYS A 390 22.32 17.42 16.71
N LEU A 391 22.02 16.15 16.98
CA LEU A 391 22.87 15.02 16.64
C LEU A 391 23.05 14.86 15.11
N LEU A 392 21.98 15.02 14.34
CA LEU A 392 22.02 15.01 12.87
C LEU A 392 22.94 16.11 12.33
N LYS A 393 22.82 17.33 12.88
CA LYS A 393 23.67 18.47 12.49
C LYS A 393 25.13 18.23 12.83
N THR A 394 25.44 17.73 14.03
CA THR A 394 26.81 17.40 14.45
C THR A 394 27.45 16.33 13.56
N ASN A 395 26.66 15.39 13.03
CA ASN A 395 27.12 14.34 12.11
C ASN A 395 27.04 14.75 10.62
N ASN A 396 26.80 16.02 10.31
CA ASN A 396 26.74 16.55 8.95
C ASN A 396 25.73 15.82 8.01
N VAL A 397 24.59 15.37 8.57
CA VAL A 397 23.52 14.75 7.80
C VAL A 397 22.88 15.77 6.86
N SER A 398 22.76 15.42 5.57
CA SER A 398 22.19 16.30 4.55
C SER A 398 20.73 15.93 4.24
N PHE A 399 19.83 16.92 4.32
CA PHE A 399 18.42 16.74 3.98
C PHE A 399 18.15 17.01 2.48
N PRO A 400 17.03 16.51 1.91
CA PRO A 400 16.06 15.59 2.52
C PRO A 400 16.63 14.17 2.67
N ILE A 401 16.12 13.42 3.65
CA ILE A 401 16.36 11.98 3.75
C ILE A 401 15.73 11.30 2.54
N LYS A 402 16.53 10.56 1.77
CA LYS A 402 16.09 9.89 0.54
C LYS A 402 15.24 8.67 0.86
N ASP A 403 15.78 7.76 1.67
CA ASP A 403 15.16 6.49 2.01
C ASP A 403 15.53 6.09 3.44
N ILE A 404 14.68 5.26 4.05
CA ILE A 404 14.87 4.73 5.40
C ILE A 404 14.39 3.28 5.43
N TRP A 405 15.15 2.42 6.11
CA TRP A 405 14.88 1.00 6.22
C TRP A 405 15.10 0.55 7.65
N GLY A 406 14.15 -0.20 8.17
CA GLY A 406 14.24 -0.79 9.50
C GLY A 406 13.09 -1.77 9.71
N LYS A 407 13.09 -2.41 10.89
CA LYS A 407 12.04 -3.34 11.27
C LYS A 407 11.23 -2.75 12.42
N SER A 408 9.98 -2.43 12.13
CA SER A 408 9.08 -1.72 13.04
C SER A 408 8.42 -2.59 14.12
N THR A 409 8.51 -3.92 14.04
CA THR A 409 7.93 -4.82 15.06
C THR A 409 8.81 -4.91 16.31
N ASN A 410 8.15 -4.99 17.46
CA ASN A 410 8.77 -5.23 18.77
C ASN A 410 9.01 -6.72 19.07
N MET A 411 8.50 -7.65 18.24
CA MET A 411 8.67 -9.11 18.42
C MET A 411 10.07 -9.64 18.02
N LYS A 412 11.06 -8.76 17.98
CA LYS A 412 12.42 -9.07 17.52
C LYS A 412 13.36 -9.27 18.70
N PRO A 413 14.44 -10.07 18.54
CA PRO A 413 15.37 -10.40 19.63
C PRO A 413 16.28 -9.22 20.05
N PHE A 414 16.43 -8.21 19.20
CA PHE A 414 17.15 -6.96 19.45
C PHE A 414 16.72 -5.92 18.41
N ASP A 415 17.02 -4.64 18.66
CA ASP A 415 16.79 -3.55 17.71
C ASP A 415 18.13 -3.08 17.12
N LEU A 416 18.29 -3.18 15.80
CA LEU A 416 19.38 -2.51 15.08
C LEU A 416 19.04 -1.06 14.73
N GLY A 417 17.79 -0.65 14.93
CA GLY A 417 17.26 0.64 14.54
C GLY A 417 17.04 0.76 13.04
N TYR A 418 17.06 2.00 12.57
CA TYR A 418 16.83 2.38 11.20
C TYR A 418 18.13 2.75 10.51
N PHE A 419 18.24 2.36 9.25
CA PHE A 419 19.27 2.81 8.33
C PHE A 419 18.64 3.79 7.36
N PHE A 420 19.22 4.97 7.17
CA PHE A 420 18.69 5.95 6.23
C PHE A 420 19.79 6.53 5.35
N LEU A 421 19.41 6.87 4.11
CA LEU A 421 20.25 7.61 3.18
C LEU A 421 19.90 9.09 3.22
N ASP A 422 20.92 9.91 3.36
CA ASP A 422 20.80 11.36 3.27
C ASP A 422 20.83 11.84 1.79
N SER A 423 20.68 13.13 1.55
CA SER A 423 20.66 13.68 0.19
C SER A 423 22.00 13.57 -0.55
N LYS A 424 23.12 13.40 0.16
CA LYS A 424 24.46 13.17 -0.40
C LYS A 424 24.81 11.68 -0.55
N ASN A 425 23.83 10.79 -0.35
CA ASN A 425 24.02 9.33 -0.34
C ASN A 425 24.93 8.84 0.80
N LYS A 426 25.07 9.57 1.91
CA LYS A 426 25.68 9.02 3.12
C LYS A 426 24.67 8.13 3.84
N LEU A 427 25.12 6.98 4.30
CA LEU A 427 24.31 6.02 5.02
C LEU A 427 24.51 6.20 6.52
N PHE A 428 23.42 6.33 7.26
CA PHE A 428 23.46 6.47 8.71
C PHE A 428 22.60 5.39 9.36
N LYS A 429 23.06 4.88 10.50
CA LYS A 429 22.31 4.03 11.41
C LYS A 429 21.84 4.87 12.60
N LEU A 430 20.53 4.91 12.81
CA LEU A 430 19.85 5.58 13.90
C LEU A 430 19.14 4.55 14.77
N ASN A 431 19.50 4.48 16.04
CA ASN A 431 18.84 3.64 17.03
C ASN A 431 18.71 4.36 18.36
N ARG A 432 17.78 3.88 19.20
CA ARG A 432 17.62 4.37 20.57
C ARG A 432 17.62 3.17 21.50
N TYR A 433 18.32 3.27 22.61
CA TYR A 433 18.30 2.28 23.68
C TYR A 433 18.62 2.98 25.00
N ASP A 434 18.05 2.49 26.10
CA ASP A 434 18.18 3.09 27.42
C ASP A 434 17.97 4.63 27.40
N ASN A 435 16.94 5.09 26.67
CA ASN A 435 16.57 6.50 26.49
C ASN A 435 17.64 7.39 25.82
N LYS A 436 18.67 6.81 25.22
CA LYS A 436 19.72 7.54 24.49
C LYS A 436 19.60 7.31 23.00
N ILE A 437 19.66 8.40 22.23
CA ILE A 437 19.67 8.36 20.77
C ILE A 437 21.12 8.20 20.31
N HIS A 438 21.35 7.23 19.43
CA HIS A 438 22.64 6.93 18.84
C HIS A 438 22.53 7.06 17.32
N LEU A 439 23.50 7.77 16.74
CA LEU A 439 23.63 7.97 15.32
C LEU A 439 25.05 7.63 14.92
N GLN A 440 25.18 6.80 13.89
CA GLN A 440 26.48 6.35 13.38
C GLN A 440 26.47 6.43 11.85
N GLU A 441 27.48 7.08 11.25
CA GLU A 441 27.74 6.97 9.82
C GLU A 441 28.25 5.55 9.50
N VAL A 442 27.66 4.92 8.49
CA VAL A 442 28.01 3.57 8.04
C VAL A 442 28.73 3.71 6.71
N ASN A 443 30.03 3.46 6.73
CA ASN A 443 30.85 3.50 5.52
C ASN A 443 30.53 2.32 4.63
N TYR A 444 30.24 2.60 3.36
CA TYR A 444 30.01 1.60 2.33
C TYR A 444 30.73 2.04 1.04
N PRO A 445 31.06 1.10 0.13
CA PRO A 445 31.82 1.43 -1.08
C PRO A 445 31.19 2.52 -1.94
N ASN A 446 31.97 3.54 -2.31
CA ASN A 446 31.51 4.74 -3.04
C ASN A 446 30.88 4.45 -4.42
N ASN A 447 31.14 3.28 -4.99
CA ASN A 447 30.60 2.86 -6.29
C ASN A 447 29.19 2.24 -6.19
N ILE A 448 28.68 2.03 -4.98
CA ILE A 448 27.35 1.46 -4.74
C ILE A 448 26.33 2.60 -4.67
N GLN A 449 25.26 2.49 -5.44
CA GLN A 449 24.09 3.37 -5.30
C GLN A 449 22.93 2.56 -4.73
N ILE A 450 22.79 2.58 -3.41
CA ILE A 450 21.79 1.78 -2.69
C ILE A 450 20.37 2.21 -3.14
N SER A 451 19.60 1.24 -3.60
CA SER A 451 18.18 1.40 -3.99
C SER A 451 17.22 0.80 -2.97
N PHE A 452 17.67 -0.22 -2.22
CA PHE A 452 16.85 -0.85 -1.19
C PHE A 452 17.73 -1.52 -0.13
N MET A 453 17.29 -1.50 1.12
CA MET A 453 17.87 -2.32 2.18
C MET A 453 16.80 -3.05 2.97
N LYS A 454 17.14 -4.22 3.49
CA LYS A 454 16.31 -4.95 4.45
C LYS A 454 17.14 -5.30 5.66
N ILE A 455 16.71 -4.81 6.81
CA ILE A 455 17.32 -5.12 8.10
C ILE A 455 16.71 -6.42 8.65
N SER A 456 17.57 -7.26 9.21
CA SER A 456 17.24 -8.58 9.74
C SER A 456 17.80 -8.76 11.15
N GLU A 457 16.97 -8.51 12.17
CA GLU A 457 17.34 -8.83 13.56
C GLU A 457 16.99 -10.29 13.89
N ASN A 458 17.87 -11.22 13.51
CA ASN A 458 17.77 -12.63 13.87
C ASN A 458 18.74 -12.95 15.03
N LYS A 459 18.32 -13.85 15.93
CA LYS A 459 19.10 -14.32 17.09
C LYS A 459 20.55 -14.72 16.77
N LYS A 460 20.81 -15.23 15.56
CA LYS A 460 22.14 -15.65 15.12
C LYS A 460 23.17 -14.52 15.06
N ARG A 461 22.73 -13.27 14.85
CA ARG A 461 23.61 -12.07 14.82
C ARG A 461 24.83 -12.19 13.89
N GLU A 462 24.70 -12.92 12.79
CA GLU A 462 25.75 -12.98 11.75
C GLU A 462 25.53 -11.93 10.66
N LEU A 463 24.29 -11.77 10.20
CA LEU A 463 23.94 -10.84 9.13
C LEU A 463 23.02 -9.76 9.67
N ALA A 464 23.38 -8.49 9.46
CA ALA A 464 22.50 -7.35 9.76
C ALA A 464 21.35 -7.24 8.75
N GLY A 465 21.51 -7.79 7.55
CA GLY A 465 20.54 -7.66 6.48
C GLY A 465 21.14 -7.81 5.09
N PHE A 466 20.46 -7.23 4.11
CA PHE A 466 20.96 -7.12 2.74
C PHE A 466 20.66 -5.73 2.15
N ALA A 467 21.41 -5.38 1.12
CA ALA A 467 21.18 -4.21 0.28
C ALA A 467 21.13 -4.60 -1.20
N ILE A 468 20.43 -3.79 -1.97
CA ILE A 468 20.34 -3.89 -3.42
C ILE A 468 20.68 -2.52 -3.99
N ASP A 469 21.53 -2.50 -5.01
CA ASP A 469 21.90 -1.26 -5.69
C ASP A 469 21.07 -0.99 -6.95
N SER A 470 21.30 0.17 -7.57
CA SER A 470 20.59 0.57 -8.79
C SER A 470 20.92 -0.30 -10.01
N LYS A 471 22.03 -1.05 -9.98
CA LYS A 471 22.52 -1.96 -11.03
C LYS A 471 22.02 -3.40 -10.85
N ASN A 472 21.15 -3.66 -9.88
CA ASN A 472 20.65 -4.98 -9.47
C ASN A 472 21.69 -5.87 -8.79
N ASP A 473 22.81 -5.31 -8.32
CA ASP A 473 23.75 -6.06 -7.49
C ASP A 473 23.17 -6.28 -6.09
N PHE A 474 23.39 -7.48 -5.56
CA PHE A 474 22.89 -7.91 -4.26
C PHE A 474 24.03 -8.00 -3.26
N TYR A 475 23.86 -7.40 -2.09
CA TYR A 475 24.89 -7.32 -1.05
C TYR A 475 24.36 -7.84 0.28
N ILE A 476 25.12 -8.69 0.94
CA ILE A 476 24.89 -9.05 2.34
C ILE A 476 25.63 -8.06 3.23
N ILE A 477 25.02 -7.74 4.38
CA ILE A 477 25.59 -6.83 5.36
C ILE A 477 25.98 -7.64 6.60
N ASP A 478 27.26 -7.60 6.94
CA ASP A 478 27.78 -8.21 8.16
C ASP A 478 27.20 -7.54 9.41
N TYR A 479 26.84 -8.32 10.42
CA TYR A 479 26.19 -7.79 11.62
C TYR A 479 27.11 -6.90 12.46
N GLN A 480 28.38 -7.28 12.62
CA GLN A 480 29.31 -6.63 13.54
C GLN A 480 29.96 -5.40 12.90
N THR A 481 30.45 -5.56 11.67
CA THR A 481 31.24 -4.56 10.95
C THR A 481 30.40 -3.66 10.05
N LEU A 482 29.14 -4.05 9.76
CA LEU A 482 28.25 -3.40 8.79
C LEU A 482 28.85 -3.32 7.37
N LYS A 483 29.87 -4.13 7.07
CA LYS A 483 30.51 -4.19 5.75
C LYS A 483 29.61 -4.89 4.75
N PHE A 484 29.62 -4.36 3.53
CA PHE A 484 28.85 -4.87 2.40
C PHE A 484 29.67 -5.93 1.67
N ARG A 485 29.07 -7.10 1.47
CA ARG A 485 29.64 -8.20 0.71
C ARG A 485 28.76 -8.51 -0.48
N LYS A 486 29.26 -8.25 -1.69
CA LYS A 486 28.56 -8.57 -2.94
C LYS A 486 28.40 -10.09 -3.09
N ILE A 487 27.23 -10.51 -3.54
CA ILE A 487 26.93 -11.89 -3.96
C ILE A 487 26.47 -11.86 -5.41
N GLU A 488 27.05 -12.74 -6.22
CA GLU A 488 26.71 -12.84 -7.64
C GLU A 488 25.40 -13.62 -7.84
N LEU A 489 24.37 -12.94 -8.34
CA LEU A 489 23.10 -13.51 -8.74
C LEU A 489 22.86 -13.19 -10.22
N LYS A 490 22.93 -14.21 -11.08
CA LYS A 490 22.78 -14.01 -12.53
C LYS A 490 21.37 -13.54 -12.88
N ASN A 491 21.25 -12.55 -13.74
CA ASN A 491 19.97 -12.04 -14.26
C ASN A 491 18.99 -11.56 -13.17
N PHE A 492 19.45 -11.32 -11.94
CA PHE A 492 18.59 -10.75 -10.91
C PHE A 492 18.16 -9.34 -11.31
N ASN A 493 16.86 -9.08 -11.25
CA ASN A 493 16.28 -7.76 -11.48
C ASN A 493 15.36 -7.41 -10.32
N TYR A 494 15.78 -6.48 -9.47
CA TYR A 494 15.05 -6.18 -8.24
C TYR A 494 13.68 -5.53 -8.48
N LYS A 495 13.47 -4.90 -9.65
CA LYS A 495 12.17 -4.30 -9.98
C LYS A 495 11.14 -5.32 -10.45
N LYS A 496 11.56 -6.53 -10.84
CA LYS A 496 10.69 -7.55 -11.46
C LYS A 496 10.67 -8.87 -10.70
N MET A 497 11.73 -9.20 -9.97
CA MET A 497 11.92 -10.51 -9.38
C MET A 497 11.76 -10.48 -7.85
N LYS A 498 11.07 -11.50 -7.32
CA LYS A 498 11.08 -11.81 -5.89
C LYS A 498 12.32 -12.63 -5.55
N LEU A 499 12.85 -12.47 -4.34
CA LEU A 499 14.02 -13.18 -3.84
C LEU A 499 13.77 -13.70 -2.42
N LEU A 500 14.30 -14.87 -2.11
CA LEU A 500 14.29 -15.46 -0.79
C LEU A 500 15.67 -16.04 -0.48
N PHE A 501 16.24 -15.59 0.62
CA PHE A 501 17.47 -16.10 1.18
C PHE A 501 17.16 -16.99 2.38
N ILE A 502 17.78 -18.16 2.46
CA ILE A 502 17.57 -19.14 3.51
C ILE A 502 18.92 -19.65 4.00
N SER A 503 19.09 -19.72 5.31
CA SER A 503 20.23 -20.35 5.97
C SER A 503 19.78 -21.64 6.64
N ASN A 504 20.56 -22.70 6.44
CA ASN A 504 20.56 -23.89 7.29
C ASN A 504 21.96 -24.01 7.96
N PRO A 505 22.30 -25.08 8.70
CA PRO A 505 23.61 -25.18 9.34
C PRO A 505 24.80 -25.06 8.37
N LYS A 506 24.68 -25.61 7.16
CA LYS A 506 25.82 -25.82 6.25
C LYS A 506 25.90 -24.84 5.09
N TYR A 507 24.75 -24.35 4.64
CA TYR A 507 24.62 -23.62 3.38
C TYR A 507 23.76 -22.36 3.52
N TYR A 508 23.97 -21.44 2.59
CA TYR A 508 23.03 -20.39 2.24
C TYR A 508 22.41 -20.70 0.89
N LEU A 509 21.09 -20.62 0.80
CA LEU A 509 20.32 -20.82 -0.42
C LEU A 509 19.64 -19.51 -0.79
N VAL A 510 19.88 -19.04 -2.01
CA VAL A 510 19.20 -17.88 -2.59
C VAL A 510 18.31 -18.36 -3.73
N ARG A 511 17.02 -18.03 -3.65
CA ARG A 511 16.02 -18.34 -4.67
C ARG A 511 15.45 -17.06 -5.19
N TYR A 512 15.34 -16.91 -6.50
CA TYR A 512 14.72 -15.72 -7.08
C TYR A 512 13.99 -16.06 -8.37
N THR A 513 12.97 -15.30 -8.71
CA THR A 513 12.11 -15.62 -9.86
C THR A 513 11.33 -14.41 -10.36
N ASP A 514 11.09 -14.39 -11.68
CA ASP A 514 10.14 -13.52 -12.39
C ASP A 514 8.78 -14.23 -12.65
N ASN A 515 8.50 -15.32 -11.93
CA ASN A 515 7.40 -16.27 -12.10
C ASN A 515 7.46 -17.15 -13.37
N LYS A 516 8.41 -16.91 -14.28
CA LYS A 516 8.65 -17.77 -15.46
C LYS A 516 9.88 -18.64 -15.26
N ASN A 517 10.99 -18.01 -14.87
CA ASN A 517 12.25 -18.64 -14.56
C ASN A 517 12.45 -18.66 -13.03
N TYR A 518 12.82 -19.82 -12.49
CA TYR A 518 13.08 -20.02 -11.07
C TYR A 518 14.55 -20.34 -10.90
N TYR A 519 15.28 -19.39 -10.32
CA TYR A 519 16.72 -19.48 -10.09
C TYR A 519 16.97 -19.96 -8.67
N ALA A 520 17.95 -20.84 -8.50
CA ALA A 520 18.44 -21.27 -7.20
C ALA A 520 19.97 -21.29 -7.21
N VAL A 521 20.57 -20.63 -6.21
CA VAL A 521 22.01 -20.57 -6.02
C VAL A 521 22.33 -20.96 -4.59
N VAL A 522 23.27 -21.88 -4.41
CA VAL A 522 23.73 -22.33 -3.09
C VAL A 522 25.16 -21.89 -2.86
N PHE A 523 25.41 -21.37 -1.67
CA PHE A 523 26.71 -20.92 -1.18
C PHE A 523 27.08 -21.66 0.11
N ASP A 524 28.37 -21.79 0.36
CA ASP A 524 28.87 -22.18 1.68
C ASP A 524 28.70 -21.03 2.70
N LYS A 525 29.11 -21.27 3.96
CA LYS A 525 29.05 -20.24 5.02
C LYS A 525 30.00 -19.08 4.84
N ASN A 526 31.00 -19.23 3.96
CA ASN A 526 31.90 -18.18 3.54
C ASN A 526 31.44 -17.50 2.27
N PHE A 527 30.18 -17.65 1.84
CA PHE A 527 29.59 -17.11 0.60
C PHE A 527 30.36 -17.47 -0.68
N LYS A 528 31.11 -18.58 -0.71
CA LYS A 528 31.63 -19.15 -1.94
C LYS A 528 30.52 -19.93 -2.62
N LYS A 529 30.30 -19.65 -3.90
CA LYS A 529 29.28 -20.30 -4.71
C LYS A 529 29.62 -21.78 -4.90
N ILE A 530 28.65 -22.65 -4.62
CA ILE A 530 28.78 -24.11 -4.78
C ILE A 530 28.10 -24.57 -6.07
N LYS A 531 26.82 -24.19 -6.26
CA LYS A 531 26.01 -24.62 -7.42
C LYS A 531 24.93 -23.59 -7.75
N GLU A 532 24.52 -23.53 -9.01
CA GLU A 532 23.44 -22.68 -9.52
C GLU A 532 22.64 -23.45 -10.57
N ASN A 533 21.31 -23.38 -10.50
CA ASN A 533 20.39 -23.96 -11.49
C ASN A 533 19.21 -23.02 -11.79
N ILE A 534 18.65 -23.18 -12.98
CA ILE A 534 17.45 -22.47 -13.46
C ILE A 534 16.38 -23.51 -13.82
N PHE A 535 15.14 -23.28 -13.40
CA PHE A 535 13.96 -24.10 -13.68
C PHE A 535 12.92 -23.24 -14.41
N GLN A 536 12.17 -23.85 -15.34
CA GLN A 536 11.18 -23.18 -16.21
C GLN A 536 9.82 -23.87 -16.13
#